data_AF-A0A559PRX7-F1
#
_entry.id   AF-A0A559PRX7-F1
#
_cell.length_a   1.000
_cell.length_b   1.000
_cell.length_c   1.000
_cell.angle_alpha   90.00
_cell.angle_beta   90.00
_cell.angle_gamma   90.00
#
_symmetry.space_group_name_H-M   'P 1'
#
loop_
_entity.id
_entity.type
_entity.pdbx_description
1 polymer ?
#
loop_
_entity_poly.entity_id
_entity_poly.type
_entity_poly.pdbx_seq_one_letter_code
_entity_poly.pdbx_strand_id
1 'polypeptide(L)'
;MKIYSIFFLLMFGAALGFSQETPVKSTPIERAGTSFPPPSEGSAIPARKSTNPFFKSKERASNLPSDKKESFSMKTGNDLLTAGDFIEKKWTEDKKISDEYRKDQYLGDFKTKGSYVEVLCRDYQYVDGDKVRVYVNGKMVESVIELQANYTPILIKLESGLNTIEIEALNQGSSGPNTAAFKIYGDQGELITSNEWNLLTGAKASVIFVKQ
;
A
#
# COMPACT_ATOMS: atom_id res chain seq x y z
N MET A 1 -22.28 51.69 -23.97
CA MET A 1 -23.01 50.52 -23.41
C MET A 1 -23.18 49.35 -24.38
N LYS A 2 -23.19 49.53 -25.72
CA LYS A 2 -23.41 48.41 -26.68
C LYS A 2 -22.21 47.47 -26.91
N ILE A 3 -20.97 47.90 -26.66
CA ILE A 3 -19.77 47.07 -26.87
C ILE A 3 -19.52 46.07 -25.73
N TYR A 4 -19.82 46.45 -24.48
CA TYR A 4 -19.63 45.56 -23.33
C TYR A 4 -20.63 44.39 -23.32
N SER A 5 -21.83 44.56 -23.88
CA SER A 5 -22.80 43.47 -24.02
C SER A 5 -22.38 42.39 -25.03
N ILE A 6 -21.62 42.76 -26.08
CA ILE A 6 -21.11 41.79 -27.07
C ILE A 6 -19.96 40.98 -26.47
N PHE A 7 -19.11 41.61 -25.66
CA PHE A 7 -18.01 40.93 -24.99
C PHE A 7 -18.49 39.97 -23.89
N PHE A 8 -19.57 40.33 -23.19
CA PHE A 8 -20.19 39.48 -22.17
C PHE A 8 -20.91 38.26 -22.78
N LEU A 9 -21.49 38.41 -23.97
CA LEU A 9 -22.11 37.28 -24.70
C LEU A 9 -21.07 36.28 -25.23
N LEU A 10 -19.87 36.75 -25.57
CA LEU A 10 -18.80 35.91 -26.12
C LEU A 10 -18.06 35.09 -25.05
N MET A 11 -18.07 35.53 -23.79
CA MET A 11 -17.49 34.79 -22.66
C MET A 11 -18.38 33.66 -22.12
N PHE A 12 -19.69 33.69 -22.38
CA PHE A 12 -20.62 32.65 -21.90
C PHE A 12 -20.79 31.46 -22.87
N GLY A 13 -20.31 31.58 -24.11
CA GLY A 13 -20.48 30.56 -25.16
C GLY A 13 -19.48 29.39 -25.13
N ALA A 14 -18.44 29.43 -24.29
CA ALA A 14 -17.34 28.46 -24.33
C ALA A 14 -17.42 27.33 -23.27
N ALA A 15 -18.49 27.24 -22.49
CA ALA A 15 -18.54 26.36 -21.30
C ALA A 15 -19.26 25.00 -21.49
N LEU A 16 -19.64 24.60 -22.71
CA LEU A 16 -20.34 23.32 -22.93
C LEU A 16 -19.57 22.40 -23.87
N GLY A 17 -18.47 21.83 -23.35
CA GLY A 17 -17.75 20.73 -23.98
C GLY A 17 -17.51 19.63 -22.96
N PHE A 18 -18.48 18.75 -22.74
CA PHE A 18 -18.26 17.50 -22.03
C PHE A 18 -17.75 16.45 -23.03
N SER A 19 -16.49 16.07 -22.93
CA SER A 19 -15.93 14.89 -23.58
C SER A 19 -15.97 13.73 -22.58
N GLN A 20 -16.82 12.74 -22.81
CA GLN A 20 -16.80 11.48 -22.07
C GLN A 20 -16.33 10.36 -23.00
N GLU A 21 -15.29 9.65 -22.57
CA GLU A 21 -14.79 8.45 -23.22
C GLU A 21 -15.57 7.26 -22.65
N THR A 22 -16.38 6.60 -23.47
CA THR A 22 -17.04 5.36 -23.05
C THR A 22 -16.03 4.21 -23.09
N PRO A 23 -15.87 3.41 -22.01
CA PRO A 23 -14.95 2.29 -22.01
C PRO A 23 -15.43 1.21 -22.99
N VAL A 24 -14.59 0.86 -23.97
CA VAL A 24 -14.84 -0.25 -24.89
C VAL A 24 -14.73 -1.55 -24.12
N LYS A 25 -15.87 -2.25 -23.97
CA LYS A 25 -15.95 -3.57 -23.35
C LYS A 25 -15.27 -4.59 -24.28
N SER A 26 -14.13 -5.15 -23.85
CA SER A 26 -13.43 -6.19 -24.60
C SER A 26 -14.26 -7.47 -24.64
N THR A 27 -14.55 -7.96 -25.84
CA THR A 27 -15.16 -9.28 -26.05
C THR A 27 -14.09 -10.37 -25.94
N PRO A 28 -14.29 -11.43 -25.15
CA PRO A 28 -13.36 -12.56 -25.12
C PRO A 28 -13.30 -13.27 -26.48
N ILE A 29 -12.09 -13.58 -26.95
CA ILE A 29 -11.88 -14.40 -28.14
C ILE A 29 -12.09 -15.87 -27.73
N GLU A 30 -13.05 -16.57 -28.34
CA GLU A 30 -13.20 -18.01 -28.16
C GLU A 30 -12.01 -18.76 -28.77
N ARG A 31 -11.38 -19.61 -27.97
CA ARG A 31 -10.31 -20.50 -28.41
C ARG A 31 -10.91 -21.66 -29.20
N ALA A 32 -10.68 -21.67 -30.52
CA ALA A 32 -11.00 -22.83 -31.36
C ALA A 32 -10.28 -24.08 -30.80
N GLY A 33 -11.07 -25.06 -30.36
CA GLY A 33 -10.59 -26.26 -29.71
C GLY A 33 -9.75 -27.13 -30.65
N THR A 34 -8.52 -27.45 -30.24
CA THR A 34 -7.75 -28.54 -30.85
C THR A 34 -7.90 -29.79 -29.98
N SER A 35 -8.85 -30.65 -30.32
CA SER A 35 -8.91 -32.01 -29.77
C SER A 35 -7.86 -32.88 -30.45
N PHE A 36 -6.76 -33.18 -29.76
CA PHE A 36 -5.91 -34.29 -30.16
C PHE A 36 -6.49 -35.59 -29.56
N PRO A 37 -6.82 -36.61 -30.36
CA PRO A 37 -7.28 -37.88 -29.81
C PRO A 37 -6.10 -38.61 -29.12
N PRO A 38 -6.35 -39.35 -28.03
CA PRO A 38 -5.31 -40.12 -27.36
C PRO A 38 -4.82 -41.28 -28.24
N PRO A 39 -3.54 -41.70 -28.13
CA PRO A 39 -2.97 -42.74 -28.97
C PRO A 39 -3.56 -44.12 -28.62
N SER A 40 -3.90 -44.89 -29.65
CA SER A 40 -4.53 -46.21 -29.55
C SER A 40 -3.62 -47.27 -28.92
N GLU A 41 -4.16 -48.04 -27.97
CA GLU A 41 -3.56 -49.23 -27.39
C GLU A 41 -3.36 -50.32 -28.47
N GLY A 42 -2.16 -50.41 -29.05
CA GLY A 42 -1.94 -51.34 -30.17
C GLY A 42 -0.51 -51.70 -30.53
N SER A 43 0.49 -51.44 -29.68
CA SER A 43 1.86 -51.91 -29.92
C SER A 43 2.46 -52.56 -28.69
N ALA A 44 2.11 -53.83 -28.46
CA ALA A 44 2.87 -54.69 -27.57
C ALA A 44 4.01 -55.34 -28.36
N ILE A 45 5.26 -54.94 -28.08
CA ILE A 45 6.46 -55.59 -28.59
C ILE A 45 6.51 -57.01 -27.98
N PRO A 46 6.65 -58.10 -28.75
CA PRO A 46 6.66 -59.44 -28.20
C PRO A 46 7.94 -59.68 -27.39
N ALA A 47 7.80 -60.12 -26.14
CA ALA A 47 8.92 -60.46 -25.28
C ALA A 47 9.56 -61.79 -25.74
N ARG A 48 10.64 -61.70 -26.52
CA ARG A 48 11.46 -62.87 -26.87
C ARG A 48 12.34 -63.23 -25.67
N LYS A 49 12.04 -64.33 -24.98
CA LYS A 49 12.93 -64.86 -23.93
C LYS A 49 14.23 -65.37 -24.56
N SER A 50 15.33 -64.69 -24.25
CA SER A 50 16.68 -65.11 -24.59
C SER A 50 17.13 -66.19 -23.61
N THR A 51 17.48 -67.38 -24.12
CA THR A 51 17.98 -68.51 -23.33
C THR A 51 19.51 -68.55 -23.40
N ASN A 52 20.19 -67.54 -22.83
CA ASN A 52 21.65 -67.52 -22.78
C ASN A 52 22.15 -68.27 -21.53
N PRO A 53 22.95 -69.36 -21.66
CA PRO A 53 23.36 -70.20 -20.53
C PRO A 53 24.51 -69.61 -19.69
N PHE A 54 25.03 -68.44 -20.07
CA PHE A 54 26.16 -67.77 -19.40
C PHE A 54 25.76 -66.77 -18.31
N PHE A 55 24.47 -66.46 -18.16
CA PHE A 55 23.96 -65.65 -17.05
C PHE A 55 23.23 -66.54 -16.05
N LYS A 56 23.98 -67.22 -15.17
CA LYS A 56 23.39 -67.70 -13.91
C LYS A 56 23.06 -66.48 -13.07
N SER A 57 21.76 -66.19 -12.86
CA SER A 57 21.36 -65.21 -11.85
C SER A 57 21.87 -65.70 -10.50
N LYS A 58 22.87 -65.02 -9.95
CA LYS A 58 23.26 -65.20 -8.56
C LYS A 58 22.03 -64.85 -7.72
N GLU A 59 21.48 -65.83 -7.00
CA GLU A 59 20.42 -65.55 -6.05
C GLU A 59 20.93 -64.49 -5.08
N ARG A 60 20.23 -63.36 -5.05
CA ARG A 60 20.58 -62.23 -4.19
C ARG A 60 20.37 -62.71 -2.75
N ALA A 61 21.46 -62.84 -2.00
CA ALA A 61 21.40 -63.11 -0.57
C ALA A 61 20.41 -62.15 0.09
N SER A 62 19.44 -62.69 0.83
CA SER A 62 18.29 -62.00 1.43
C SER A 62 18.64 -61.02 2.56
N ASN A 63 19.92 -60.69 2.75
CA ASN A 63 20.43 -59.94 3.89
C ASN A 63 21.07 -58.59 3.50
N LEU A 64 20.51 -57.91 2.50
CA LEU A 64 20.79 -56.48 2.29
C LEU A 64 19.72 -55.67 3.03
N PRO A 65 20.08 -54.75 3.96
CA PRO A 65 19.12 -53.84 4.55
C PRO A 65 18.38 -53.14 3.41
N SER A 66 17.09 -53.36 3.33
CA SER A 66 16.26 -52.63 2.38
C SER A 66 16.12 -51.22 2.92
N ASP A 67 17.09 -50.37 2.64
CA ASP A 67 16.87 -48.93 2.68
C ASP A 67 15.68 -48.71 1.75
N LYS A 68 14.52 -48.45 2.35
CA LYS A 68 13.32 -48.03 1.63
C LYS A 68 13.74 -46.80 0.86
N LYS A 69 14.09 -46.97 -0.42
CA LYS A 69 14.23 -45.84 -1.32
C LYS A 69 12.87 -45.21 -1.36
N GLU A 70 12.74 -44.04 -0.73
CA GLU A 70 11.53 -43.24 -0.84
C GLU A 70 11.29 -43.02 -2.33
N SER A 71 10.22 -43.65 -2.84
CA SER A 71 9.80 -43.42 -4.21
C SER A 71 9.18 -42.03 -4.24
N PHE A 72 9.92 -41.04 -4.72
CA PHE A 72 9.30 -39.75 -5.05
C PHE A 72 8.33 -39.99 -6.19
N SER A 73 7.03 -39.81 -5.92
CA SER A 73 6.00 -39.90 -6.94
C SER A 73 5.81 -38.51 -7.56
N MET A 74 6.09 -38.38 -8.86
CA MET A 74 5.68 -37.21 -9.66
C MET A 74 4.20 -37.25 -10.06
N LYS A 75 3.41 -38.21 -9.56
CA LYS A 75 1.95 -38.18 -9.74
C LYS A 75 1.38 -37.17 -8.75
N THR A 76 1.28 -35.95 -9.26
CA THR A 76 0.49 -34.78 -8.86
C THR A 76 -0.50 -35.07 -7.72
N GLY A 77 -0.05 -34.91 -6.48
CA GLY A 77 -0.93 -34.35 -5.48
C GLY A 77 -1.25 -32.91 -5.89
N ASN A 78 -2.43 -32.40 -5.54
CA ASN A 78 -2.85 -31.02 -5.81
C ASN A 78 -2.02 -29.96 -5.05
N ASP A 79 -0.82 -30.33 -4.60
CA ASP A 79 0.14 -29.51 -3.85
C ASP A 79 1.22 -28.91 -4.76
N LEU A 80 0.99 -28.93 -6.08
CA LEU A 80 1.81 -28.20 -7.04
C LEU A 80 1.27 -26.78 -7.16
N LEU A 81 1.93 -25.83 -6.49
CA LEU A 81 1.60 -24.41 -6.61
C LEU A 81 1.95 -23.93 -8.03
N THR A 82 0.95 -23.41 -8.73
CA THR A 82 1.12 -22.74 -10.02
C THR A 82 1.47 -21.27 -9.79
N ALA A 83 2.13 -20.63 -10.76
CA ALA A 83 2.38 -19.18 -10.72
C ALA A 83 1.10 -18.36 -10.45
N GLY A 84 -0.06 -18.83 -10.90
CA GLY A 84 -1.38 -18.24 -10.61
C GLY A 84 -1.76 -18.28 -9.13
N ASP A 85 -1.50 -19.40 -8.44
CA ASP A 85 -1.82 -19.57 -7.02
C ASP A 85 -1.00 -18.62 -6.13
N PHE A 86 0.24 -18.33 -6.53
CA PHE A 86 1.07 -17.33 -5.86
C PHE A 86 0.56 -15.90 -6.07
N ILE A 87 -0.02 -15.60 -7.24
CA ILE A 87 -0.59 -14.29 -7.53
C ILE A 87 -1.91 -14.12 -6.77
N GLU A 88 -2.77 -15.13 -6.77
CA GLU A 88 -4.06 -15.11 -6.06
C GLU A 88 -3.88 -14.92 -4.55
N LYS A 89 -2.91 -15.62 -3.93
CA LYS A 89 -2.55 -15.37 -2.52
C LYS A 89 -2.02 -13.96 -2.27
N LYS A 90 -1.18 -13.43 -3.16
CA LYS A 90 -0.64 -12.06 -3.01
C LYS A 90 -1.68 -10.96 -3.24
N TRP A 91 -2.73 -11.23 -3.99
CA TRP A 91 -3.81 -10.28 -4.25
C TRP A 91 -4.88 -10.31 -3.15
N THR A 92 -4.97 -11.40 -2.40
CA THR A 92 -5.92 -11.56 -1.28
C THR A 92 -5.32 -11.21 0.07
N GLU A 93 -4.00 -11.34 0.25
CA GLU A 93 -3.31 -10.86 1.44
C GLU A 93 -2.99 -9.37 1.30
N ASP A 94 -3.83 -8.52 1.91
CA ASP A 94 -3.45 -7.14 2.21
C ASP A 94 -2.12 -7.15 2.98
N LYS A 95 -1.18 -6.28 2.57
CA LYS A 95 0.09 -6.12 3.29
C LYS A 95 -0.21 -5.91 4.77
N LYS A 96 0.19 -6.85 5.62
CA LYS A 96 0.05 -6.71 7.08
C LYS A 96 0.71 -5.40 7.50
N ILE A 97 -0.12 -4.50 8.02
CA ILE A 97 0.32 -3.22 8.57
C ILE A 97 1.30 -3.52 9.72
N SER A 98 2.50 -2.92 9.67
CA SER A 98 3.50 -3.08 10.72
C SER A 98 3.00 -2.46 12.04
N ASP A 99 3.21 -3.15 13.16
CA ASP A 99 2.91 -2.63 14.50
C ASP A 99 3.69 -1.34 14.82
N GLU A 100 4.73 -1.04 14.05
CA GLU A 100 5.52 0.19 14.20
C GLU A 100 4.71 1.46 13.95
N TYR A 101 3.72 1.41 13.05
CA TYR A 101 2.83 2.55 12.76
C TYR A 101 1.87 2.88 13.90
N ARG A 102 1.76 1.99 14.91
CA ARG A 102 0.90 2.20 16.09
C ARG A 102 1.56 3.05 17.17
N LYS A 103 2.87 3.29 17.08
CA LYS A 103 3.63 4.00 18.10
C LYS A 103 3.54 5.50 17.89
N ASP A 104 3.51 6.22 18.99
CA ASP A 104 3.64 7.66 18.97
C ASP A 104 5.01 8.08 18.43
N GLN A 105 5.05 9.17 17.67
CA GLN A 105 6.26 9.67 17.03
C GLN A 105 6.71 10.98 17.69
N TYR A 106 7.96 11.03 18.14
CA TYR A 106 8.56 12.26 18.63
C TYR A 106 9.31 12.97 17.50
N LEU A 107 8.96 14.23 17.26
CA LEU A 107 9.43 15.03 16.11
C LEU A 107 10.57 15.98 16.46
N GLY A 108 10.95 16.04 17.75
CA GLY A 108 12.03 16.86 18.25
C GLY A 108 11.58 18.03 19.11
N ASP A 109 12.58 18.71 19.66
CA ASP A 109 12.45 19.93 20.45
C ASP A 109 13.19 21.10 19.81
N PHE A 110 12.57 22.27 19.86
CA PHE A 110 13.07 23.49 19.24
C PHE A 110 12.97 24.68 20.20
N LYS A 111 13.93 25.60 20.12
CA LYS A 111 13.90 26.86 20.87
C LYS A 111 13.50 27.98 19.92
N THR A 112 12.62 28.86 20.38
CA THR A 112 12.19 30.03 19.60
C THR A 112 12.01 31.25 20.48
N LYS A 113 12.19 32.43 19.89
CA LYS A 113 11.86 33.73 20.49
C LYS A 113 10.51 34.26 20.00
N GLY A 114 9.96 33.62 18.96
CA GLY A 114 8.70 34.00 18.35
C GLY A 114 7.50 33.76 19.26
N SER A 115 6.44 34.53 19.04
CA SER A 115 5.19 34.38 19.82
C SER A 115 4.20 33.40 19.21
N TYR A 116 4.41 33.00 17.95
CA TYR A 116 3.58 32.03 17.25
C TYR A 116 4.46 31.16 16.36
N VAL A 117 3.93 30.00 16.00
CA VAL A 117 4.45 29.14 14.95
C VAL A 117 3.31 28.80 14.00
N GLU A 118 3.63 28.66 12.73
CA GLU A 118 2.67 28.23 11.71
C GLU A 118 2.93 26.78 11.38
N VAL A 119 1.97 25.91 11.71
CA VAL A 119 2.01 24.49 11.37
C VAL A 119 1.21 24.28 10.10
N LEU A 120 1.90 23.94 9.02
CA LEU A 120 1.28 23.55 7.76
C LEU A 120 1.15 22.03 7.74
N CYS A 121 -0.05 21.49 7.51
CA CYS A 121 -0.28 20.06 7.39
C CYS A 121 -0.95 19.70 6.06
N ARG A 122 -0.61 18.55 5.48
CA ARG A 122 -1.28 18.00 4.29
C ARG A 122 -1.22 16.48 4.31
N ASP A 123 -2.00 15.88 3.44
CA ASP A 123 -1.82 14.48 3.08
C ASP A 123 -0.48 14.29 2.36
N TYR A 124 0.25 13.22 2.71
CA TYR A 124 1.53 12.93 2.08
C TYR A 124 1.38 12.06 0.84
N GLN A 125 0.48 11.08 0.88
CA GLN A 125 0.43 9.98 -0.07
C GLN A 125 -0.80 10.04 -0.99
N TYR A 126 -1.99 9.81 -0.44
CA TYR A 126 -3.23 9.77 -1.21
C TYR A 126 -4.40 10.35 -0.40
N VAL A 127 -5.05 11.37 -0.96
CA VAL A 127 -6.19 12.05 -0.32
C VAL A 127 -7.42 11.16 -0.36
N ASP A 128 -7.67 10.44 0.73
CA ASP A 128 -8.80 9.51 0.85
C ASP A 128 -9.60 9.67 2.15
N GLY A 129 -9.54 10.88 2.72
CA GLY A 129 -10.34 11.26 3.88
C GLY A 129 -9.62 11.05 5.21
N ASP A 130 -8.29 11.02 5.19
CA ASP A 130 -7.45 11.07 6.37
C ASP A 130 -7.75 12.32 7.23
N LYS A 131 -7.90 12.13 8.54
CA LYS A 131 -8.30 13.16 9.50
C LYS A 131 -7.39 13.16 10.71
N VAL A 132 -7.04 14.36 11.16
CA VAL A 132 -6.19 14.59 12.33
C VAL A 132 -6.83 15.57 13.30
N ARG A 133 -6.32 15.58 14.53
CA ARG A 133 -6.69 16.53 15.58
C ARG A 133 -5.44 17.13 16.18
N VAL A 134 -5.48 18.42 16.52
CA VAL A 134 -4.33 19.13 17.09
C VAL A 134 -4.59 19.55 18.53
N TYR A 135 -3.61 19.28 19.39
CA TYR A 135 -3.56 19.72 20.78
C TYR A 135 -2.34 20.61 21.00
N VAL A 136 -2.49 21.62 21.85
CA VAL A 136 -1.41 22.48 22.32
C VAL A 136 -1.47 22.51 23.83
N ASN A 137 -0.39 22.11 24.50
CA ASN A 137 -0.31 21.98 25.95
C ASN A 137 -1.45 21.14 26.53
N GLY A 138 -1.81 20.04 25.85
CA GLY A 138 -2.90 19.15 26.21
C GLY A 138 -4.32 19.69 25.96
N LYS A 139 -4.46 20.93 25.46
CA LYS A 139 -5.75 21.52 25.10
C LYS A 139 -6.01 21.33 23.61
N MET A 140 -7.21 20.87 23.26
CA MET A 140 -7.61 20.75 21.85
C MET A 140 -7.75 22.14 21.24
N VAL A 141 -7.00 22.40 20.17
CA VAL A 141 -7.08 23.66 19.41
C VAL A 141 -7.84 23.48 18.10
N GLU A 142 -7.65 22.33 17.44
CA GLU A 142 -8.35 21.96 16.21
C GLU A 142 -8.94 20.57 16.38
N SER A 143 -10.26 20.47 16.28
CA SER A 143 -11.00 19.25 16.63
C SER A 143 -10.89 18.15 15.57
N VAL A 144 -10.96 18.54 14.30
CA VAL A 144 -10.88 17.68 13.12
C VAL A 144 -10.33 18.52 11.97
N ILE A 145 -9.25 18.04 11.37
CA ILE A 145 -8.69 18.58 10.13
C ILE A 145 -8.65 17.43 9.14
N GLU A 146 -9.30 17.59 8.00
CA GLU A 146 -9.21 16.64 6.90
C GLU A 146 -7.96 16.97 6.07
N LEU A 147 -7.07 15.99 5.93
CA LEU A 147 -5.84 16.13 5.19
C LEU A 147 -6.15 16.16 3.69
N GLN A 148 -5.72 17.24 3.04
CA GLN A 148 -5.87 17.48 1.61
C GLN A 148 -4.50 17.46 0.93
N ALA A 149 -4.47 17.46 -0.40
CA ALA A 149 -3.20 17.53 -1.15
C ALA A 149 -2.44 18.85 -0.91
N ASN A 150 -3.19 19.93 -0.64
CA ASN A 150 -2.64 21.24 -0.33
C ASN A 150 -2.39 21.38 1.17
N TYR A 151 -1.42 22.21 1.53
CA TYR A 151 -1.14 22.54 2.92
C TYR A 151 -2.29 23.36 3.52
N THR A 152 -2.76 22.90 4.67
CA THR A 152 -3.69 23.60 5.54
C THR A 152 -2.88 24.25 6.68
N PRO A 153 -2.89 25.59 6.79
CA PRO A 153 -2.16 26.30 7.82
C PRO A 153 -2.92 26.30 9.16
N ILE A 154 -2.19 26.17 10.25
CA ILE A 154 -2.68 26.24 11.63
C ILE A 154 -1.76 27.19 12.39
N LEU A 155 -2.29 28.32 12.82
CA LEU A 155 -1.52 29.31 13.57
C LEU A 155 -1.60 29.00 15.06
N ILE A 156 -0.47 28.66 15.67
CA ILE A 156 -0.39 28.30 17.08
C ILE A 156 0.35 29.39 17.85
N LYS A 157 -0.33 30.01 18.83
CA LYS A 157 0.28 30.96 19.75
C LYS A 157 1.04 30.21 20.83
N LEU A 158 2.31 30.58 21.03
CA LEU A 158 3.17 29.99 22.06
C LEU A 158 3.09 30.77 23.37
N GLU A 159 2.86 30.04 24.46
CA GLU A 159 3.00 30.51 25.84
C GLU A 159 4.49 30.60 26.23
N SER A 160 4.82 31.31 27.31
CA SER A 160 6.22 31.40 27.79
C SER A 160 6.67 30.05 28.35
N GLY A 161 7.90 29.63 28.04
CA GLY A 161 8.43 28.34 28.46
C GLY A 161 8.08 27.20 27.50
N LEU A 162 7.73 26.03 28.05
CA LEU A 162 7.53 24.80 27.29
C LEU A 162 6.13 24.77 26.65
N ASN A 163 6.08 24.53 25.34
CA ASN A 163 4.88 24.33 24.57
C ASN A 163 4.94 22.98 23.86
N THR A 164 4.01 22.08 24.15
CA THR A 164 3.90 20.79 23.46
C THR A 164 2.78 20.86 22.43
N ILE A 165 3.09 20.62 21.17
CA ILE A 165 2.10 20.50 20.09
C ILE A 165 2.00 19.02 19.74
N GLU A 166 0.80 18.47 19.78
CA GLU A 166 0.52 17.07 19.49
C GLU A 166 -0.53 16.96 18.40
N ILE A 167 -0.27 16.11 17.41
CA ILE A 167 -1.19 15.84 16.31
C ILE A 167 -1.57 14.37 16.36
N GLU A 168 -2.86 14.09 16.52
CA GLU A 168 -3.43 12.74 16.66
C GLU A 168 -4.09 12.30 15.35
N ALA A 169 -3.78 11.10 14.88
CA ALA A 169 -4.48 10.47 13.76
C ALA A 169 -5.87 9.98 14.20
N LEU A 170 -6.94 10.56 13.65
CA LEU A 170 -8.32 10.22 14.01
C LEU A 170 -8.88 9.02 13.25
N ASN A 171 -8.34 8.72 12.07
CA ASN A 171 -8.73 7.59 11.24
C ASN A 171 -7.53 7.10 10.40
N GLN A 172 -7.80 6.35 9.33
CA GLN A 172 -6.83 5.81 8.37
C GLN A 172 -7.37 5.93 6.93
N GLY A 173 -8.15 6.98 6.67
CA GLY A 173 -8.81 7.18 5.38
C GLY A 173 -9.60 5.95 4.89
N SER A 174 -9.55 5.74 3.58
CA SER A 174 -10.01 4.50 2.92
C SER A 174 -8.92 3.41 2.91
N SER A 175 -7.66 3.83 3.02
CA SER A 175 -6.46 3.01 2.94
C SER A 175 -5.52 3.40 4.07
N GLY A 176 -5.35 2.51 5.05
CA GLY A 176 -4.39 2.77 6.14
C GLY A 176 -2.93 2.59 5.73
N PRO A 177 -1.97 3.15 6.48
CA PRO A 177 -2.10 4.05 7.64
C PRO A 177 -2.48 5.50 7.28
N ASN A 178 -2.77 6.33 8.28
CA ASN A 178 -2.93 7.78 8.08
C ASN A 178 -1.60 8.40 7.65
N THR A 179 -1.58 9.10 6.52
CA THR A 179 -0.37 9.70 5.97
C THR A 179 -0.42 11.21 6.06
N ALA A 180 0.54 11.81 6.75
CA ALA A 180 0.62 13.26 6.83
C ALA A 180 2.04 13.77 6.62
N ALA A 181 2.13 14.94 6.00
CA ALA A 181 3.32 15.75 5.96
C ALA A 181 3.04 17.07 6.65
N PHE A 182 3.98 17.52 7.47
CA PHE A 182 3.86 18.80 8.17
C PHE A 182 5.17 19.57 8.15
N LYS A 183 5.00 20.89 8.07
CA LYS A 183 6.08 21.87 8.11
C LYS A 183 5.74 22.88 9.17
N ILE A 184 6.71 23.23 9.99
CA ILE A 184 6.53 24.23 11.02
C ILE A 184 7.43 25.40 10.72
N TYR A 185 6.82 26.57 10.61
CA TYR A 185 7.50 27.83 10.38
C TYR A 185 7.49 28.68 11.66
N GLY A 186 8.59 29.40 11.87
CA GLY A 186 8.70 30.41 12.91
C GLY A 186 7.99 31.71 12.55
N ASP A 187 8.06 32.68 13.45
CA ASP A 187 7.35 33.95 13.31
C ASP A 187 7.91 34.85 12.21
N GLN A 188 9.16 34.62 11.80
CA GLN A 188 9.83 35.32 10.70
C GLN A 188 9.74 34.55 9.37
N GLY A 189 8.97 33.46 9.31
CA GLY A 189 8.80 32.64 8.12
C GLY A 189 9.96 31.67 7.85
N GLU A 190 10.84 31.46 8.82
CA GLU A 190 11.89 30.45 8.76
C GLU A 190 11.33 29.04 8.94
N LEU A 191 11.78 28.08 8.12
CA LEU A 191 11.42 26.67 8.29
C LEU A 191 12.18 26.10 9.49
N ILE A 192 11.46 25.70 10.53
CA ILE A 192 12.04 25.11 11.74
C ILE A 192 12.21 23.59 11.54
N THR A 193 11.15 22.93 11.07
CA THR A 193 11.16 21.48 10.87
C THR A 193 10.18 21.06 9.79
N SER A 194 10.49 19.96 9.11
CA SER A 194 9.66 19.31 8.09
C SER A 194 9.73 17.82 8.34
N ASN A 195 8.60 17.19 8.61
CA ASN A 195 8.55 15.75 8.82
C ASN A 195 7.29 15.17 8.19
N GLU A 196 7.32 13.85 8.07
CA GLU A 196 6.27 13.02 7.51
C GLU A 196 6.02 11.87 8.47
N TRP A 197 4.80 11.36 8.52
CA TRP A 197 4.46 10.17 9.29
C TRP A 197 3.51 9.24 8.57
N ASN A 198 3.45 8.02 9.09
CA ASN A 198 2.49 6.98 8.75
C ASN A 198 1.96 6.42 10.07
N LEU A 199 0.79 6.88 10.53
CA LEU A 199 0.28 6.55 11.87
C LEU A 199 -1.03 5.77 11.79
N LEU A 200 -1.23 4.82 12.70
CA LEU A 200 -2.55 4.21 12.91
C LEU A 200 -3.45 5.12 13.73
N THR A 201 -4.75 4.87 13.67
CA THR A 201 -5.73 5.63 14.47
C THR A 201 -5.39 5.59 15.95
N GLY A 202 -5.39 6.78 16.57
CA GLY A 202 -5.09 7.01 17.98
C GLY A 202 -3.61 7.27 18.28
N ALA A 203 -2.69 6.99 17.36
CA ALA A 203 -1.28 7.35 17.53
C ALA A 203 -1.10 8.87 17.35
N LYS A 204 -0.11 9.41 18.08
CA LYS A 204 0.17 10.84 18.13
C LYS A 204 1.58 11.15 17.67
N ALA A 205 1.76 12.30 17.04
CA ALA A 205 3.07 12.88 16.83
C ALA A 205 3.22 14.15 17.66
N SER A 206 4.33 14.25 18.39
CA SER A 206 4.56 15.34 19.35
C SER A 206 5.82 16.11 19.00
N VAL A 207 5.73 17.44 19.05
CA VAL A 207 6.84 18.38 18.89
C VAL A 207 6.84 19.38 20.05
N ILE A 208 8.02 19.69 20.57
CA ILE A 208 8.16 20.58 21.72
C ILE A 208 8.83 21.89 21.29
N PHE A 209 8.24 23.01 21.70
CA PHE A 209 8.78 24.34 21.50
C PHE A 209 9.05 25.01 22.84
N VAL A 210 10.28 25.49 23.04
CA VAL A 210 10.65 26.28 24.22
C VAL A 210 10.73 27.74 23.80
N LYS A 211 9.74 28.53 24.24
CA LYS A 211 9.71 29.98 24.05
C LYS A 211 10.56 30.67 25.13
N GLN A 212 11.62 31.35 24.69
CA GLN A 212 12.53 32.10 25.55
C GLN A 212 12.19 33.59 25.63
#